data_AF-A0A0M4D989-F1
#
_entry.id   AF-A0A0M4D989-F1
#
_cell.length_a   1.000
_cell.length_b   1.000
_cell.length_c   1.000
_cell.angle_alpha   90.00
_cell.angle_beta   90.00
_cell.angle_gamma   90.00
#
_symmetry.space_group_name_H-M   'P 1'
#
loop_
_entity.id
_entity.type
_entity.pdbx_description
1 polymer ?
#
loop_
_entity_poly.entity_id
_entity_poly.type
_entity_poly.pdbx_seq_one_letter_code
_entity_poly.pdbx_strand_id
1 'polypeptide(L)'
;MDYGKLDAPLASAVEEAARAPESRSLVVILRLTGAPSDREVARLREAGVEASSSAATVVTGVLSRRDVDELSEEPFVMSLSLSGRRRPMVGG
;
A
#
# COMPACT_ATOMS: atom_id res chain seq x y z
N MET A 1 12.12 3.00 3.90
CA MET A 1 11.59 2.21 2.75
C MET A 1 12.37 0.92 2.51
N ASP A 2 11.69 -0.22 2.59
CA ASP A 2 12.21 -1.52 2.16
C ASP A 2 11.77 -1.83 0.72
N TYR A 3 12.60 -1.48 -0.26
CA TYR A 3 12.33 -1.74 -1.68
C TYR A 3 12.31 -3.23 -2.04
N GLY A 4 12.82 -4.12 -1.19
CA GLY A 4 12.76 -5.56 -1.40
C GLY A 4 11.34 -6.14 -1.29
N LYS A 5 10.43 -5.41 -0.62
CA LYS A 5 9.03 -5.78 -0.47
C LYS A 5 8.12 -5.16 -1.55
N LEU A 6 8.63 -4.21 -2.33
CA LEU A 6 7.86 -3.54 -3.37
C LEU A 6 8.03 -4.27 -4.71
N ASP A 7 6.93 -4.39 -5.46
CA ASP A 7 7.03 -4.81 -6.85
C ASP A 7 7.49 -3.66 -7.76
N ALA A 8 8.09 -4.00 -8.91
CA ALA A 8 8.66 -3.03 -9.85
C ALA A 8 7.69 -1.87 -10.25
N PRO A 9 6.41 -2.12 -10.58
CA PRO A 9 5.47 -1.05 -10.87
C PRO A 9 5.11 -0.20 -9.64
N LEU A 10 5.06 -0.76 -8.43
CA LEU A 10 4.87 0.05 -7.21
C LEU A 10 6.09 0.93 -6.93
N ALA A 11 7.30 0.40 -7.03
CA ALA A 11 8.53 1.18 -6.87
C ALA A 11 8.58 2.35 -7.86
N SER A 12 8.28 2.08 -9.13
CA SER A 12 8.20 3.12 -10.16
C SER A 12 7.11 4.15 -9.85
N ALA A 13 5.94 3.72 -9.37
CA ALA A 13 4.85 4.63 -9.03
C ALA A 13 5.19 5.54 -7.83
N VAL A 14 5.93 5.02 -6.85
CA VAL A 14 6.44 5.77 -5.70
C VAL A 14 7.47 6.81 -6.14
N GLU A 15 8.41 6.45 -7.02
CA GLU A 15 9.39 7.41 -7.57
C GLU A 15 8.71 8.52 -8.39
N GLU A 16 7.71 8.16 -9.19
CA GLU A 16 6.92 9.13 -9.95
C GLU A 16 6.08 10.03 -9.04
N ALA A 17 5.59 9.51 -7.91
CA ALA A 17 4.92 10.31 -6.88
C ALA A 17 5.90 11.23 -6.13
N ALA A 18 7.18 10.88 -6.04
CA ALA A 18 8.20 11.77 -5.47
C ALA A 18 8.43 13.03 -6.32
N ARG A 19 8.25 12.94 -7.64
CA ARG A 19 8.36 14.10 -8.57
C ARG A 19 7.12 14.99 -8.58
N ALA A 20 5.95 14.44 -8.21
CA ALA A 20 4.67 15.14 -8.16
C ALA A 20 3.99 14.85 -6.81
N PRO A 21 4.36 15.59 -5.75
CA PRO A 21 3.97 15.30 -4.37
C PRO A 21 2.48 15.51 -4.08
N GLU A 22 1.73 16.11 -5.01
CA GLU A 22 0.30 16.33 -4.88
C GLU A 22 -0.46 15.01 -5.07
N SER A 23 -0.63 14.29 -3.96
CA SER A 23 -1.72 13.36 -3.69
C SER A 23 -1.98 12.28 -4.75
N ARG A 24 -0.93 11.57 -5.19
CA ARG A 24 -1.15 10.30 -5.89
C ARG A 24 -1.52 9.21 -4.89
N SER A 25 -2.82 9.01 -4.74
CA SER A 25 -3.42 7.82 -4.14
C SER A 25 -3.03 6.58 -4.95
N LEU A 26 -2.19 5.73 -4.37
CA LEU A 26 -1.76 4.47 -4.97
C LEU A 26 -2.67 3.36 -4.46
N VAL A 27 -3.45 2.75 -5.35
CA VAL A 27 -4.17 1.54 -5.00
C VAL A 27 -3.14 0.41 -4.95
N VAL A 28 -2.99 -0.21 -3.79
CA VAL A 28 -1.99 -1.25 -3.57
C VAL A 28 -2.66 -2.51 -3.01
N ILE A 29 -2.12 -3.65 -3.39
CA ILE A 29 -2.38 -4.95 -2.78
C ILE A 29 -1.25 -5.20 -1.78
N LEU A 30 -1.61 -5.44 -0.53
CA LEU A 30 -0.69 -5.83 0.53
C LEU A 30 -0.87 -7.31 0.81
N ARG A 31 0.26 -8.01 0.84
CA ARG A 31 0.34 -9.38 1.31
C ARG A 31 0.97 -9.38 2.70
N LEU A 32 0.28 -10.00 3.63
CA LEU A 32 0.70 -10.11 5.02
C LEU A 32 1.33 -11.50 5.25
N THR A 33 2.21 -11.60 6.23
CA THR A 33 2.85 -12.85 6.63
C THR A 33 1.86 -13.84 7.27
N GLY A 34 0.73 -13.34 7.77
CA GLY A 34 -0.35 -14.11 8.38
C GLY A 34 -1.62 -13.28 8.56
N ALA A 35 -2.58 -13.81 9.31
CA ALA A 35 -3.78 -13.06 9.68
C ALA A 35 -3.39 -11.90 10.61
N PRO A 36 -3.76 -10.65 10.28
CA PRO A 36 -3.38 -9.50 11.10
C PRO A 36 -4.14 -9.52 12.42
N SER A 37 -3.42 -9.23 13.50
CA SER A 37 -3.96 -8.91 14.83
C SER A 37 -4.67 -7.56 14.82
N ASP A 38 -5.49 -7.28 15.85
CA ASP A 38 -6.23 -6.02 15.93
C ASP A 38 -5.33 -4.78 15.92
N ARG A 39 -4.09 -4.88 16.42
CA ARG A 39 -3.10 -3.80 16.33
C ARG A 39 -2.62 -3.58 14.90
N GLU A 40 -2.36 -4.65 14.16
CA GLU A 40 -1.94 -4.57 12.76
C GLU A 40 -3.08 -4.09 11.88
N VAL A 41 -4.32 -4.49 12.16
CA VAL A 41 -5.54 -3.96 11.52
C VAL A 41 -5.69 -2.48 11.78
N ALA A 42 -5.49 -2.02 13.02
CA ALA A 42 -5.53 -0.59 13.33
C ALA A 42 -4.47 0.19 12.52
N ARG A 43 -3.23 -0.31 12.47
CA ARG A 43 -2.15 0.31 11.69
C ARG A 43 -2.46 0.37 10.19
N LEU A 44 -3.00 -0.70 9.63
CA LEU A 44 -3.45 -0.76 8.23
C LEU A 44 -4.56 0.26 7.95
N ARG A 45 -5.50 0.43 8.89
CA ARG A 45 -6.60 1.40 8.75
C ARG A 45 -6.13 2.86 8.87
N GLU A 46 -5.16 3.14 9.75
CA GLU A 46 -4.53 4.47 9.83
C GLU A 46 -3.88 4.87 8.50
N ALA A 47 -3.33 3.89 7.79
CA ALA A 47 -2.73 4.07 6.46
C ALA A 47 -3.76 4.14 5.31
N GLY A 48 -5.06 3.95 5.57
CA GLY A 48 -6.10 3.96 4.52
C GLY A 48 -6.31 2.62 3.82
N VAL A 49 -5.85 1.52 4.41
CA VAL A 49 -6.16 0.16 3.95
C VAL A 49 -7.44 -0.32 4.62
N GLU A 50 -8.40 -0.76 3.81
CA GLU A 50 -9.60 -1.42 4.31
C GLU A 50 -9.27 -2.87 4.70
N ALA A 51 -8.64 -3.01 5.86
CA ALA A 51 -8.37 -4.29 6.50
C ALA A 51 -9.51 -4.67 7.46
N SER A 52 -9.89 -5.95 7.43
CA SER A 52 -10.75 -6.56 8.43
C SER A 52 -9.93 -7.59 9.20
N SER A 53 -10.21 -7.77 10.49
CA SER A 53 -9.59 -8.80 11.37
C SER A 53 -9.95 -10.24 10.97
N SER A 54 -10.46 -10.43 9.75
CA SER A 54 -10.71 -11.73 9.17
C SER A 54 -9.38 -12.35 8.72
N ALA A 55 -9.33 -13.67 8.59
CA ALA A 55 -8.12 -14.43 8.23
C ALA A 55 -7.53 -14.14 6.82
N ALA A 56 -7.92 -13.03 6.20
CA ALA A 56 -7.40 -12.57 4.92
C ALA A 56 -5.96 -12.07 5.09
N THR A 57 -5.03 -12.82 4.51
CA THR A 57 -3.61 -12.46 4.42
C THR A 57 -3.31 -11.53 3.24
N VAL A 58 -4.33 -11.17 2.46
CA VAL A 58 -4.23 -10.26 1.32
C VAL A 58 -5.30 -9.19 1.48
N VAL A 59 -4.88 -7.94 1.52
CA VAL A 59 -5.76 -6.78 1.67
C VAL A 59 -5.42 -5.76 0.60
N THR A 60 -6.38 -4.91 0.25
CA THR A 60 -6.18 -3.84 -0.75
C THR A 60 -6.47 -2.52 -0.08
N GLY A 61 -5.64 -1.51 -0.35
CA GLY A 61 -5.78 -0.19 0.24
C GLY A 61 -5.41 0.91 -0.73
N VAL A 62 -5.81 2.13 -0.39
CA VAL A 62 -5.38 3.33 -1.09
C VAL A 62 -4.36 4.00 -0.20
N LEU A 63 -3.09 3.91 -0.59
CA LEU A 63 -1.97 4.42 0.19
C LEU A 63 -1.36 5.66 -0.46
N SER A 64 -0.90 6.60 0.37
CA SER A 64 0.04 7.61 -0.09
C SER A 64 1.45 7.01 -0.19
N ARG A 65 2.37 7.73 -0.85
CA ARG A 65 3.80 7.36 -0.83
C ARG A 65 4.32 7.14 0.60
N ARG A 66 3.92 8.00 1.53
CA ARG A 66 4.36 7.94 2.92
C ARG A 66 3.86 6.66 3.59
N ASP A 67 2.61 6.29 3.33
CA ASP A 67 2.04 5.07 3.91
C ASP A 67 2.69 3.82 3.32
N VAL A 68 3.04 3.83 2.01
CA VAL A 68 3.81 2.75 1.39
C VAL A 68 5.20 2.63 2.03
N ASP A 69 5.83 3.76 2.35
CA ASP A 69 7.12 3.78 3.05
C ASP A 69 7.01 3.17 4.44
N GLU A 70 6.09 3.67 5.27
CA GLU A 70 5.86 3.18 6.63
C GLU A 70 5.49 1.68 6.63
N LEU A 71 4.56 1.25 5.77
CA LEU A 71 4.11 -0.15 5.70
C LEU A 71 5.16 -1.10 5.11
N SER A 72 6.09 -0.60 4.29
CA SER A 72 7.22 -1.43 3.82
C SER A 72 8.16 -1.82 4.96
N GLU A 73 8.25 -1.01 6.01
CA GLU A 73 9.14 -1.28 7.15
C GLU A 73 8.52 -2.24 8.16
N GLU A 74 7.20 -2.44 8.09
CA GLU A 74 6.48 -3.31 9.02
C GLU A 74 6.84 -4.80 8.81
N PRO A 75 7.10 -5.55 9.90
CA PRO A 75 7.53 -6.96 9.82
C PRO A 75 6.41 -7.92 9.43
N PHE A 76 5.14 -7.53 9.67
CA PHE A 76 3.97 -8.33 9.29
C PHE A 76 3.58 -8.15 7.82
N VAL A 77 4.16 -7.15 7.14
CA VAL A 77 3.99 -6.94 5.71
C VAL A 77 5.03 -7.76 4.95
N MET A 78 4.55 -8.70 4.15
CA MET A 78 5.38 -9.58 3.32
C MET A 78 5.75 -8.89 2.01
N SER A 79 4.77 -8.29 1.33
CA SER A 79 5.00 -7.58 0.07
C SER A 79 3.90 -6.57 -0.23
N LEU A 80 4.23 -5.51 -0.96
CA LEU A 80 3.31 -4.53 -1.50
C LEU A 80 3.39 -4.53 -3.03
N SER A 81 2.23 -4.50 -3.69
CA SER A 81 2.16 -4.47 -5.16
C SER A 81 1.14 -3.45 -5.64
N LEU A 82 1.40 -2.82 -6.78
CA LEU A 82 0.48 -1.83 -7.33
C LEU A 82 -0.77 -2.52 -7.90
N SER A 83 -1.94 -2.18 -7.37
CA SER A 83 -3.25 -2.68 -7.83
C SER A 83 -3.73 -1.88 -9.04
N GLY A 84 -2.99 -1.98 -10.16
CA GLY A 84 -3.33 -1.37 -11.44
C GLY A 84 -3.39 0.17 -11.43
N ARG A 85 -2.73 0.82 -12.40
CA ARG A 85 -2.93 2.25 -12.64
C ARG A 85 -4.39 2.51 -13.03
N ARG A 86 -5.25 2.92 -12.09
CA ARG A 86 -6.40 3.73 -12.48
C ARG A 86 -5.83 5.01 -13.05
N ARG A 87 -5.98 5.18 -14.36
CA ARG A 87 -5.75 6.47 -15.02
C ARG A 87 -6.53 7.52 -14.23
N PRO A 88 -5.98 8.72 -14.00
CA PRO A 88 -6.81 9.84 -13.61
C PRO A 88 -7.94 9.95 -14.65
N MET A 89 -9.19 9.85 -14.20
CA MET A 89 -10.32 10.26 -15.02
C MET A 89 -10.17 11.77 -15.22
N VAL A 90 -9.52 12.15 -16.31
CA VAL A 90 -9.65 13.49 -16.89
C VAL A 90 -11.11 13.62 -17.28
N GLY A 91 -11.85 14.40 -16.50
CA GLY A 91 -13.19 14.84 -16.86
C GLY A 91 -13.15 15.54 -18.21
N GLY A 92 -14.03 15.13 -19.11
CA GLY A 92 -14.36 15.83 -20.35
C GLY A 92 -15.65 16.61 -20.17
#